data_AF-A0A6P0U864-F1
#
_entry.id   AF-A0A6P0U864-F1
#
_cell.length_a   1.000
_cell.length_b   1.000
_cell.length_c   1.000
_cell.angle_alpha   90.00
_cell.angle_beta   90.00
_cell.angle_gamma   90.00
#
_symmetry.space_group_name_H-M   'P 1'
#
loop_
_entity.id
_entity.type
_entity.pdbx_description
1 polymer ?
#
loop_
_entity_poly.entity_id
_entity_poly.type
_entity_poly.pdbx_seq_one_letter_code
_entity_poly.pdbx_strand_id
1 'polypeptide(L)'
;MKKILFSMLIMSAIALQSQTKLYVHPDAETYVAGTKTIAILPLDTSVKLRPKELKDFTPAQIREIENEEALNIQKAMYSWFLTREKRGELLVGVQNPTITNSLLKDAGIEPLKAFEQVSAKICEILGVDVVVTGKYSTNKPMSDAAALGMAAFGFVGATQNATVNMDFIHMDNEVVVNYFKNVKGGLGSSADDLINVLMRKVSRRIPYTK
;
A
#
# COMPACT_ATOMS: atom_id res chain seq x y z
N MET A 1 -3.04 29.98 40.26
CA MET A 1 -3.83 28.90 39.64
C MET A 1 -4.13 29.13 38.15
N LYS A 2 -4.55 30.32 37.70
CA LYS A 2 -4.80 30.61 36.26
C LYS A 2 -3.58 30.43 35.32
N LYS A 3 -2.35 30.69 35.80
CA LYS A 3 -1.11 30.51 35.00
C LYS A 3 -0.70 29.04 34.82
N ILE A 4 -1.13 28.14 35.71
CA ILE A 4 -0.83 26.70 35.63
C ILE A 4 -1.79 26.01 34.65
N LEU A 5 -3.06 26.44 34.60
CA LEU A 5 -4.03 26.00 33.59
C LEU A 5 -3.63 26.41 32.16
N PHE A 6 -2.99 27.57 31.99
CA PHE A 6 -2.52 28.01 30.67
C PHE A 6 -1.33 27.19 30.17
N SER A 7 -0.45 26.73 31.07
CA SER A 7 0.69 25.87 30.73
C SER A 7 0.26 24.44 30.36
N MET A 8 -0.84 23.94 30.92
CA MET A 8 -1.38 22.61 30.59
C MET A 8 -2.10 22.59 29.23
N LEU A 9 -2.62 23.73 28.77
CA LEU A 9 -3.31 23.86 27.49
C LEU A 9 -2.35 23.90 26.29
N ILE A 10 -1.14 24.45 26.47
CA ILE A 10 -0.12 24.56 25.40
C ILE A 10 0.53 23.20 25.09
N MET A 11 0.57 22.29 26.07
CA MET A 11 1.25 20.99 25.94
C MET A 11 0.40 19.92 25.22
N SER A 12 -0.89 20.20 24.96
CA SER A 12 -1.80 19.28 24.25
C SER A 12 -1.79 19.46 22.73
N ALA A 13 -1.09 20.47 22.19
CA ALA A 13 -1.14 20.81 20.77
C ALA A 13 -0.05 20.17 19.90
N ILE A 14 0.88 19.37 20.45
CA ILE A 14 1.81 18.57 19.64
C ILE A 14 1.09 17.29 19.22
N ALA A 15 0.04 17.44 18.42
CA ALA A 15 -0.48 16.32 17.64
C ALA A 15 0.68 15.86 16.76
N LEU A 16 1.25 14.70 17.10
CA LEU A 16 2.20 13.95 16.28
C LEU A 16 1.58 13.79 14.89
N GLN A 17 1.87 14.72 13.99
CA GLN A 17 1.48 14.62 12.60
C GLN A 17 2.20 13.40 12.04
N SER A 18 1.46 12.31 11.84
CA SER A 18 1.91 11.20 11.01
C SER A 18 2.35 11.81 9.67
N GLN A 19 3.65 11.81 9.42
CA GLN A 19 4.26 12.41 8.24
C GLN A 19 3.67 11.75 6.99
N THR A 20 2.80 12.48 6.28
CA THR A 20 2.49 12.18 4.88
C THR A 20 3.53 12.91 4.05
N LYS A 21 4.12 12.24 3.07
CA LYS A 21 4.78 12.94 1.96
C LYS A 21 4.02 12.57 0.69
N LEU A 22 3.66 13.59 -0.07
CA LEU A 22 2.95 13.44 -1.33
C LEU A 22 3.71 14.24 -2.37
N TYR A 23 4.04 13.59 -3.46
CA TYR A 23 4.50 14.21 -4.68
C TYR A 23 3.42 13.97 -5.75
N VAL A 24 3.11 15.02 -6.50
CA VAL A 24 2.22 14.97 -7.66
C VAL A 24 2.96 15.69 -8.78
N HIS A 25 3.03 15.04 -9.94
CA HIS A 25 3.67 15.61 -11.11
C HIS A 25 2.96 16.93 -11.50
N PRO A 26 3.68 18.00 -11.93
CA PRO A 26 3.07 19.26 -12.34
C PRO A 26 1.98 19.08 -13.41
N ASP A 27 2.23 18.20 -14.38
CA ASP A 27 1.29 17.85 -15.47
C ASP A 27 0.36 16.67 -15.12
N ALA A 28 0.11 16.39 -13.85
CA ALA A 28 -0.68 15.24 -13.43
C ALA A 28 -2.09 15.22 -14.06
N GLU A 29 -2.75 16.36 -14.23
CA GLU A 29 -4.06 16.43 -14.88
C GLU A 29 -4.01 15.90 -16.32
N THR A 30 -2.95 16.22 -17.07
CA THR A 30 -2.71 15.72 -18.42
C THR A 30 -2.50 14.21 -18.43
N TYR A 31 -1.67 13.69 -17.51
CA TYR A 31 -1.47 12.25 -17.38
C TYR A 31 -2.77 11.51 -17.05
N VAL A 32 -3.56 12.03 -16.10
CA VAL A 32 -4.84 11.41 -15.73
C VAL A 32 -5.83 11.45 -16.90
N ALA A 33 -5.93 12.56 -17.62
CA ALA A 33 -6.80 12.66 -18.78
C ALA A 33 -6.42 11.68 -19.91
N GLY A 34 -5.13 11.38 -20.06
CA GLY A 34 -4.62 10.38 -21.02
C GLY A 34 -4.71 8.93 -20.55
N THR A 35 -4.83 8.69 -19.24
CA THR A 35 -4.85 7.33 -18.67
C THR A 35 -6.24 6.70 -18.83
N LYS A 36 -6.32 5.56 -19.51
CA LYS A 36 -7.54 4.75 -19.61
C LYS A 36 -7.56 3.66 -18.55
N THR A 37 -6.43 3.01 -18.32
CA THR A 37 -6.36 1.85 -17.42
C THR A 37 -5.09 1.85 -16.60
N ILE A 38 -5.22 1.49 -15.33
CA ILE A 38 -4.10 1.27 -14.40
C ILE A 38 -4.03 -0.20 -14.00
N ALA A 39 -2.82 -0.72 -13.77
CA ALA A 39 -2.60 -2.03 -13.15
C ALA A 39 -1.95 -1.88 -11.78
N ILE A 40 -2.24 -2.80 -10.86
CA ILE A 40 -1.64 -2.82 -9.52
C ILE A 40 -0.71 -4.02 -9.46
N LEU A 41 0.57 -3.78 -9.20
CA LEU A 41 1.55 -4.84 -8.97
C LEU A 41 1.53 -5.27 -7.49
N PRO A 42 1.94 -6.51 -7.18
CA PRO A 42 2.30 -6.87 -5.82
C PRO A 42 3.39 -5.93 -5.30
N LEU A 43 3.18 -5.33 -4.12
CA LEU A 43 4.13 -4.39 -3.53
C LEU A 43 5.34 -5.11 -2.93
N ASP A 44 6.50 -4.46 -2.95
CA ASP A 44 7.70 -4.89 -2.22
C ASP A 44 7.41 -4.83 -0.71
N THR A 45 7.07 -6.00 -0.15
CA THR A 45 6.53 -6.14 1.20
C THR A 45 7.59 -6.66 2.15
N SER A 46 7.78 -5.95 3.28
CA SER A 46 8.74 -6.33 4.30
C SER A 46 8.11 -6.38 5.69
N VAL A 47 8.31 -7.51 6.38
CA VAL A 47 7.86 -7.70 7.75
C VAL A 47 8.97 -7.36 8.73
N LYS A 48 8.75 -6.29 9.52
CA LYS A 48 9.66 -5.82 10.56
C LYS A 48 9.22 -6.30 11.94
N LEU A 49 9.36 -7.60 12.19
CA LEU A 49 9.12 -8.19 13.51
C LEU A 49 10.19 -7.74 14.52
N ARG A 50 9.84 -7.75 15.81
CA ARG A 50 10.79 -7.48 16.90
C ARG A 50 11.79 -8.64 17.02
N PRO A 51 12.99 -8.42 17.58
CA PRO A 51 14.00 -9.49 17.73
C PRO A 51 13.54 -10.72 18.52
N LYS A 52 12.55 -10.58 19.42
CA LYS A 52 11.98 -11.72 20.15
C LYS A 52 11.06 -12.55 19.25
N GLU A 53 10.24 -11.87 18.46
CA GLU A 53 9.29 -12.45 17.51
C GLU A 53 10.03 -13.12 16.32
N LEU A 54 11.15 -12.56 15.87
CA LEU A 54 11.98 -13.17 14.81
C LEU A 54 12.54 -14.55 15.16
N LYS A 55 12.65 -14.90 16.46
CA LYS A 55 13.16 -16.21 16.88
C LYS A 55 12.14 -17.33 16.63
N ASP A 56 10.88 -16.96 16.48
CA ASP A 56 9.76 -17.87 16.33
C ASP A 56 9.51 -18.26 14.86
N PHE A 57 10.18 -17.59 13.91
CA PHE A 57 10.02 -17.82 12.48
C PHE A 57 11.36 -18.12 11.80
N THR A 58 11.32 -19.05 10.86
CA THR A 58 12.42 -19.25 9.92
C THR A 58 12.43 -18.15 8.85
N PRO A 59 13.59 -17.85 8.23
CA PRO A 59 13.65 -16.90 7.12
C PRO A 59 12.74 -17.25 5.94
N ALA A 60 12.52 -18.55 5.69
CA ALA A 60 11.60 -19.00 4.65
C ALA A 60 10.14 -18.67 5.01
N GLN A 61 9.72 -18.88 6.25
CA GLN A 61 8.38 -18.52 6.72
C GLN A 61 8.14 -17.00 6.67
N ILE A 62 9.15 -16.18 7.01
CA ILE A 62 9.03 -14.72 6.89
C ILE A 62 8.80 -14.31 5.44
N ARG A 63 9.54 -14.90 4.49
CA ARG A 63 9.34 -14.63 3.06
C ARG A 63 7.98 -15.07 2.56
N GLU A 64 7.49 -16.24 3.00
CA GLU A 64 6.14 -16.72 2.65
C GLU A 64 5.09 -15.69 3.10
N ILE A 65 5.20 -15.22 4.34
CA ILE A 65 4.32 -14.20 4.91
C ILE A 65 4.42 -12.88 4.12
N GLU A 66 5.62 -12.44 3.76
CA GLU A 66 5.83 -11.23 2.94
C GLU A 66 5.17 -11.35 1.56
N ASN A 67 5.31 -12.51 0.91
CA ASN A 67 4.73 -12.78 -0.40
C ASN A 67 3.21 -12.81 -0.36
N GLU A 68 2.62 -13.49 0.63
CA GLU A 68 1.17 -13.51 0.79
C GLU A 68 0.60 -12.12 1.10
N GLU A 69 1.28 -11.37 1.99
CA GLU A 69 0.87 -10.01 2.33
C GLU A 69 0.90 -9.12 1.09
N ALA A 70 1.91 -9.23 0.22
CA ALA A 70 1.99 -8.49 -1.05
C ALA A 70 0.77 -8.77 -1.96
N LEU A 71 0.38 -10.04 -2.11
CA LEU A 71 -0.78 -10.43 -2.92
C LEU A 71 -2.11 -9.98 -2.29
N ASN A 72 -2.21 -10.03 -0.96
CA ASN A 72 -3.40 -9.57 -0.26
C ASN A 72 -3.57 -8.05 -0.36
N ILE A 73 -2.49 -7.28 -0.25
CA ILE A 73 -2.51 -5.83 -0.48
C ILE A 73 -2.94 -5.50 -1.90
N GLN A 74 -2.39 -6.21 -2.91
CA GLN A 74 -2.79 -6.03 -4.31
C GLN A 74 -4.32 -6.20 -4.48
N LYS A 75 -4.89 -7.28 -3.93
CA LYS A 75 -6.34 -7.55 -3.96
C LYS A 75 -7.15 -6.49 -3.21
N ALA A 76 -6.70 -6.09 -2.01
CA ALA A 76 -7.39 -5.09 -1.21
C ALA A 76 -7.39 -3.71 -1.88
N MET A 77 -6.28 -3.32 -2.50
CA MET A 77 -6.19 -2.09 -3.30
C MET A 77 -7.15 -2.15 -4.50
N TYR A 78 -7.17 -3.27 -5.23
CA TYR A 78 -8.10 -3.46 -6.35
C TYR A 78 -9.56 -3.34 -5.91
N SER A 79 -9.95 -4.05 -4.84
CA SER A 79 -11.31 -3.96 -4.27
C SER A 79 -11.68 -2.53 -3.86
N TRP A 80 -10.71 -1.78 -3.33
CA TRP A 80 -10.92 -0.38 -2.99
C TRP A 80 -11.18 0.48 -4.23
N PHE A 81 -10.38 0.32 -5.30
CA PHE A 81 -10.60 1.06 -6.53
C PHE A 81 -11.92 0.72 -7.21
N LEU A 82 -12.31 -0.56 -7.25
CA LEU A 82 -13.64 -0.97 -7.73
C LEU A 82 -14.77 -0.30 -6.94
N THR A 83 -14.59 -0.13 -5.62
CA THR A 83 -15.57 0.57 -4.79
C THR A 83 -15.68 2.06 -5.17
N ARG A 84 -14.57 2.70 -5.56
CA ARG A 84 -14.54 4.09 -6.04
C ARG A 84 -15.11 4.22 -7.45
N GLU A 85 -14.81 3.28 -8.33
CA GLU A 85 -15.38 3.17 -9.67
C GLU A 85 -16.91 3.06 -9.61
N LYS A 86 -17.43 2.16 -8.76
CA LYS A 86 -18.88 2.02 -8.53
C LYS A 86 -19.55 3.32 -8.06
N ARG A 87 -18.82 4.18 -7.36
CA ARG A 87 -19.30 5.50 -6.88
C ARG A 87 -19.12 6.62 -7.90
N GLY A 88 -18.51 6.35 -9.06
CA GLY A 88 -18.16 7.36 -10.07
C GLY A 88 -17.06 8.34 -9.60
N GLU A 89 -16.31 7.95 -8.58
CA GLU A 89 -15.23 8.74 -7.96
C GLU A 89 -13.85 8.39 -8.52
N LEU A 90 -13.73 7.28 -9.27
CA LEU A 90 -12.51 6.90 -9.99
C LEU A 90 -12.59 7.38 -11.43
N LEU A 91 -11.50 7.97 -11.96
CA LEU A 91 -11.44 8.55 -13.30
C LEU A 91 -10.93 7.58 -14.38
N VAL A 92 -10.36 6.45 -13.95
CA VAL A 92 -9.63 5.50 -14.80
C VAL A 92 -10.09 4.07 -14.52
N GLY A 93 -9.99 3.18 -15.50
CA GLY A 93 -10.25 1.75 -15.30
C GLY A 93 -9.13 1.08 -14.51
N VAL A 94 -9.43 -0.03 -13.83
CA VAL A 94 -8.43 -0.82 -13.10
C VAL A 94 -8.40 -2.26 -13.60
N GLN A 95 -7.22 -2.72 -13.97
CA GLN A 95 -7.01 -4.10 -14.42
C GLN A 95 -7.16 -5.07 -13.24
N ASN A 96 -7.80 -6.21 -13.51
CA ASN A 96 -7.99 -7.27 -12.52
C ASN A 96 -6.62 -7.89 -12.12
N PRO A 97 -6.30 -8.03 -10.82
CA PRO A 97 -5.04 -8.63 -10.35
C PRO A 97 -4.75 -10.02 -10.89
N THR A 98 -5.77 -10.85 -11.11
CA THR A 98 -5.62 -12.18 -11.71
C THR A 98 -5.11 -12.09 -13.15
N ILE A 99 -5.64 -11.15 -13.93
CA ILE A 99 -5.19 -10.88 -15.30
C ILE A 99 -3.76 -10.33 -15.27
N THR A 100 -3.52 -9.31 -14.45
CA THR A 100 -2.18 -8.72 -14.27
C THR A 100 -1.14 -9.79 -13.94
N ASN A 101 -1.41 -10.63 -12.94
CA ASN A 101 -0.49 -11.67 -12.50
C ASN A 101 -0.32 -12.79 -13.54
N SER A 102 -1.33 -13.09 -14.36
CA SER A 102 -1.21 -14.06 -15.46
C SER A 102 -0.33 -13.50 -16.57
N LEU A 103 -0.59 -12.28 -17.04
CA LEU A 103 0.17 -11.65 -18.12
C LEU A 103 1.65 -11.51 -17.77
N LEU A 104 1.96 -11.16 -16.50
CA LEU A 104 3.34 -11.12 -16.01
C LEU A 104 4.00 -12.51 -16.10
N LYS A 105 3.32 -13.56 -15.63
CA LYS A 105 3.85 -14.94 -15.70
C LYS A 105 4.05 -15.41 -17.13
N ASP A 106 3.12 -15.10 -18.02
CA ASP A 106 3.20 -15.46 -19.44
C ASP A 106 4.39 -14.76 -20.12
N ALA A 107 4.76 -13.56 -19.65
CA ALA A 107 5.96 -12.84 -20.07
C ALA A 107 7.26 -13.28 -19.35
N GLY A 108 7.20 -14.33 -18.52
CA GLY A 108 8.33 -14.85 -17.75
C GLY A 108 8.74 -13.98 -16.55
N ILE A 109 7.87 -13.07 -16.12
CA ILE A 109 8.09 -12.19 -14.97
C ILE A 109 7.34 -12.75 -13.77
N GLU A 110 8.07 -13.03 -12.69
CA GLU A 110 7.45 -13.39 -11.43
C GLU A 110 6.68 -12.18 -10.85
N PRO A 111 5.36 -12.26 -10.59
CA PRO A 111 4.59 -11.10 -10.14
C PRO A 111 5.14 -10.44 -8.87
N LEU A 112 5.65 -11.25 -7.95
CA LEU A 112 6.27 -10.80 -6.69
C LEU A 112 7.60 -10.07 -6.89
N LYS A 113 8.16 -10.06 -8.11
CA LYS A 113 9.38 -9.30 -8.47
C LYS A 113 9.13 -8.32 -9.61
N ALA A 114 7.87 -8.09 -9.98
CA ALA A 114 7.52 -7.19 -11.08
C ALA A 114 7.97 -5.74 -10.81
N PHE A 115 8.10 -5.34 -9.54
CA PHE A 115 8.61 -4.03 -9.14
C PHE A 115 10.09 -3.79 -9.48
N GLU A 116 10.86 -4.83 -9.79
CA GLU A 116 12.26 -4.72 -10.22
C GLU A 116 12.41 -4.37 -11.71
N GLN A 117 11.31 -4.47 -12.47
CA GLN A 117 11.30 -4.22 -13.91
C GLN A 117 11.01 -2.75 -14.23
N VAL A 118 11.43 -2.32 -15.41
CA VAL A 118 11.14 -0.99 -15.94
C VAL A 118 9.63 -0.84 -16.17
N SER A 119 9.03 0.23 -15.64
CA SER A 119 7.59 0.46 -15.69
C SER A 119 7.04 0.51 -17.11
N ALA A 120 7.75 1.12 -18.06
CA ALA A 120 7.37 1.12 -19.47
C ALA A 120 7.16 -0.29 -20.04
N LYS A 121 8.08 -1.21 -19.74
CA LYS A 121 8.01 -2.62 -20.17
C LYS A 121 6.82 -3.33 -19.52
N ILE A 122 6.56 -3.05 -18.25
CA ILE A 122 5.40 -3.61 -17.54
C ILE A 122 4.09 -3.08 -18.13
N CYS A 123 3.99 -1.78 -18.39
CA CYS A 123 2.84 -1.15 -19.06
C CYS A 123 2.56 -1.82 -20.41
N GLU A 124 3.59 -2.04 -21.22
CA GLU A 124 3.48 -2.70 -22.52
C GLU A 124 2.96 -4.14 -22.41
N ILE A 125 3.54 -4.95 -21.50
CA ILE A 125 3.12 -6.34 -21.26
C ILE A 125 1.67 -6.42 -20.79
N LEU A 126 1.28 -5.49 -19.90
CA LEU A 126 -0.03 -5.49 -19.29
C LEU A 126 -1.10 -4.79 -20.14
N GLY A 127 -0.71 -4.02 -21.16
CA GLY A 127 -1.62 -3.18 -21.94
C GLY A 127 -2.29 -2.09 -21.11
N VAL A 128 -1.54 -1.45 -20.20
CA VAL A 128 -2.04 -0.38 -19.32
C VAL A 128 -1.18 0.87 -19.46
N ASP A 129 -1.73 2.03 -19.08
CA ASP A 129 -1.01 3.30 -19.19
C ASP A 129 -0.19 3.61 -17.93
N VAL A 130 -0.61 3.09 -16.77
CA VAL A 130 0.01 3.36 -15.47
C VAL A 130 0.10 2.08 -14.64
N VAL A 131 1.25 1.87 -14.00
CA VAL A 131 1.44 0.84 -12.97
C VAL A 131 1.43 1.50 -11.60
N VAL A 132 0.70 0.87 -10.67
CA VAL A 132 0.77 1.16 -9.25
C VAL A 132 1.71 0.15 -8.60
N THR A 133 2.79 0.63 -8.01
CA THR A 133 3.80 -0.18 -7.31
C THR A 133 4.30 0.53 -6.07
N GLY A 134 5.28 -0.04 -5.39
CA GLY A 134 5.90 0.59 -4.23
C GLY A 134 6.31 -0.38 -3.15
N LYS A 135 6.59 0.18 -1.96
CA LYS A 135 7.06 -0.55 -0.78
C LYS A 135 6.03 -0.52 0.32
N TYR A 136 5.81 -1.67 0.96
CA TYR A 136 4.99 -1.79 2.15
C TYR A 136 5.81 -2.43 3.27
N SER A 137 5.74 -1.88 4.47
CA SER A 137 6.42 -2.45 5.62
C SER A 137 5.52 -2.44 6.84
N THR A 138 5.39 -3.60 7.47
CA THR A 138 4.54 -3.78 8.65
C THR A 138 5.31 -4.49 9.76
N ASN A 139 5.03 -4.13 11.01
CA ASN A 139 5.49 -4.89 12.17
C ASN A 139 4.52 -5.97 12.62
N LYS A 140 3.39 -6.10 11.92
CA LYS A 140 2.34 -7.09 12.18
C LYS A 140 1.74 -7.49 10.83
N PRO A 141 2.26 -8.55 10.19
CA PRO A 141 1.64 -9.11 8.99
C PRO A 141 0.33 -9.77 9.40
N MET A 142 -0.63 -9.81 8.47
CA MET A 142 -2.00 -10.25 8.79
C MET A 142 -2.61 -11.09 7.67
N SER A 143 -1.82 -11.53 6.67
CA SER A 143 -2.24 -12.58 5.73
C SER A 143 -2.77 -13.82 6.48
N ASP A 144 -3.57 -14.64 5.80
CA ASP A 144 -4.14 -15.85 6.42
C ASP A 144 -3.06 -16.78 7.00
N ALA A 145 -1.91 -16.95 6.35
CA ALA A 145 -0.80 -17.72 6.93
C ALA A 145 -0.09 -16.97 8.06
N ALA A 146 0.00 -15.63 7.99
CA ALA A 146 0.48 -14.83 9.10
C ALA A 146 -0.44 -14.99 10.32
N ALA A 147 -1.76 -14.99 10.16
CA ALA A 147 -2.72 -15.10 11.26
C ALA A 147 -2.57 -16.42 12.04
N LEU A 148 -2.32 -17.54 11.35
CA LEU A 148 -2.03 -18.83 11.96
C LEU A 148 -0.72 -18.82 12.76
N GLY A 149 0.33 -18.21 12.19
CA GLY A 149 1.62 -18.03 12.84
C GLY A 149 1.66 -16.95 13.90
N MET A 150 0.70 -16.03 13.98
CA MET A 150 0.73 -14.90 14.92
C MET A 150 -0.14 -15.18 16.15
N ALA A 151 -1.25 -15.90 15.99
CA ALA A 151 -2.10 -16.32 17.10
C ALA A 151 -1.39 -17.32 18.03
N ALA A 152 -0.64 -18.27 17.45
CA ALA A 152 0.11 -19.27 18.21
C ALA A 152 1.27 -18.67 19.04
N PHE A 153 1.78 -17.50 18.66
CA PHE A 153 2.97 -16.88 19.26
C PHE A 153 2.67 -15.61 20.05
N GLY A 154 1.41 -15.39 20.43
CA GLY A 154 1.06 -14.37 21.44
C GLY A 154 1.00 -12.93 20.93
N PHE A 155 0.79 -12.71 19.62
CA PHE A 155 0.64 -11.35 19.04
C PHE A 155 -0.68 -10.63 19.40
N VAL A 156 -1.38 -11.10 20.42
CA VAL A 156 -2.64 -10.54 20.92
C VAL A 156 -2.34 -9.21 21.62
N GLY A 157 -2.72 -8.08 21.00
CA GLY A 157 -2.64 -6.74 21.61
C GLY A 157 -1.43 -5.88 21.24
N ALA A 158 -0.56 -6.30 20.31
CA ALA A 158 0.53 -5.43 19.83
C ALA A 158 0.00 -4.28 18.95
N THR A 159 0.51 -3.06 19.17
CA THR A 159 0.25 -1.91 18.30
C THR A 159 0.81 -2.16 16.91
N GLN A 160 -0.05 -2.02 15.90
CA GLN A 160 0.32 -2.20 14.51
C GLN A 160 0.82 -0.89 13.91
N ASN A 161 1.92 -0.95 13.17
CA ASN A 161 2.43 0.15 12.38
C ASN A 161 2.71 -0.36 10.97
N ALA A 162 2.13 0.32 9.99
CA ALA A 162 2.36 0.08 8.57
C ALA A 162 2.93 1.34 7.92
N THR A 163 3.96 1.16 7.11
CA THR A 163 4.56 2.20 6.28
C THR A 163 4.31 1.82 4.83
N VAL A 164 3.71 2.72 4.06
CA VAL A 164 3.59 2.56 2.62
C VAL A 164 4.35 3.66 1.92
N ASN A 165 5.01 3.31 0.83
CA ASN A 165 5.46 4.22 -0.20
C ASN A 165 4.88 3.72 -1.51
N MET A 166 3.91 4.43 -2.10
CA MET A 166 3.18 4.00 -3.29
C MET A 166 3.46 4.94 -4.44
N ASP A 167 3.80 4.37 -5.59
CA ASP A 167 4.13 5.06 -6.82
C ASP A 167 3.10 4.75 -7.91
N PHE A 168 2.64 5.78 -8.61
CA PHE A 168 1.88 5.67 -9.84
C PHE A 168 2.83 6.10 -10.96
N ILE A 169 3.29 5.13 -11.74
CA ILE A 169 4.32 5.34 -12.76
C ILE A 169 3.66 5.16 -14.13
N HIS A 170 3.75 6.18 -14.97
CA HIS A 170 3.22 6.14 -16.33
C HIS A 170 4.14 5.33 -17.26
N MET A 171 3.63 4.94 -18.43
CA MET A 171 4.34 4.12 -19.41
C MET A 171 5.60 4.79 -20.00
N ASP A 172 5.78 6.10 -19.85
CA ASP A 172 7.02 6.83 -20.17
C ASP A 172 8.08 6.76 -19.05
N ASN A 173 7.77 6.07 -17.95
CA ASN A 173 8.53 5.96 -16.70
C ASN A 173 8.48 7.20 -15.79
N GLU A 174 7.63 8.18 -16.07
CA GLU A 174 7.44 9.31 -15.18
C GLU A 174 6.57 8.93 -13.97
N VAL A 175 7.00 9.37 -12.79
CA VAL A 175 6.22 9.21 -11.56
C VAL A 175 5.14 10.28 -11.55
N VAL A 176 3.89 9.88 -11.80
CA VAL A 176 2.75 10.81 -11.75
C VAL A 176 2.42 11.17 -10.29
N VAL A 177 2.52 10.19 -9.40
CA VAL A 177 2.27 10.36 -7.97
C VAL A 177 3.20 9.48 -7.16
N ASN A 178 3.81 10.05 -6.14
CA ASN A 178 4.39 9.27 -5.04
C ASN A 178 3.65 9.62 -3.74
N TYR A 179 3.19 8.61 -3.02
CA TYR A 179 2.50 8.76 -1.75
C TYR A 179 3.17 7.92 -0.67
N PHE A 180 3.83 8.60 0.25
CA PHE A 180 4.41 8.02 1.45
C PHE A 180 3.53 8.27 2.66
N LYS A 181 3.22 7.22 3.41
CA LYS A 181 2.44 7.34 4.65
C LYS A 181 2.77 6.28 5.68
N ASN A 182 2.94 6.75 6.91
CA ASN A 182 2.93 5.92 8.11
C ASN A 182 1.52 5.88 8.72
N VAL A 183 0.95 4.69 8.85
CA VAL A 183 -0.34 4.44 9.48
C VAL A 183 -0.13 3.61 10.74
N LYS A 184 -0.76 4.02 11.84
CA LYS A 184 -0.80 3.25 13.09
C LYS A 184 -2.17 2.62 13.23
N GLY A 185 -2.22 1.31 13.45
CA GLY A 185 -3.43 0.57 13.78
C GLY A 185 -3.75 0.68 15.26
N GLY A 186 -5.04 0.71 15.58
CA GLY A 186 -5.51 0.60 16.96
C GLY A 186 -5.34 -0.83 17.48
N LEU A 187 -5.56 -1.01 18.79
CA LEU A 187 -5.67 -2.35 19.37
C LEU A 187 -6.86 -3.07 18.73
N GLY A 188 -6.62 -4.26 18.16
CA GLY A 188 -7.65 -5.08 17.51
C GLY A 188 -7.99 -4.70 16.06
N SER A 189 -7.31 -3.73 15.45
CA SER A 189 -7.50 -3.43 14.01
C SER A 189 -7.01 -4.60 13.13
N SER A 190 -7.72 -4.86 12.04
CA SER A 190 -7.30 -5.82 11.00
C SER A 190 -6.35 -5.18 9.97
N ALA A 191 -5.68 -5.98 9.13
CA ALA A 191 -4.92 -5.43 8.01
C ALA A 191 -5.83 -4.76 6.98
N ASP A 192 -6.99 -5.35 6.70
CA ASP A 192 -7.98 -4.75 5.81
C ASP A 192 -8.40 -3.37 6.32
N ASP A 193 -8.60 -3.19 7.63
CA ASP A 193 -8.88 -1.87 8.20
C ASP A 193 -7.76 -0.87 7.94
N LEU A 194 -6.50 -1.31 8.04
CA LEU A 194 -5.34 -0.44 7.81
C LEU A 194 -5.15 -0.10 6.34
N ILE A 195 -5.29 -1.08 5.45
CA ILE A 195 -5.27 -0.86 4.01
C ILE A 195 -6.44 0.04 3.62
N ASN A 196 -7.64 -0.17 4.16
CA ASN A 196 -8.79 0.70 3.93
C ASN A 196 -8.55 2.13 4.44
N VAL A 197 -7.95 2.30 5.62
CA VAL A 197 -7.58 3.62 6.16
C VAL A 197 -6.52 4.29 5.28
N LEU A 198 -5.54 3.53 4.81
CA LEU A 198 -4.47 3.98 3.92
C LEU A 198 -5.05 4.40 2.57
N MET A 199 -5.81 3.53 1.93
CA MET A 199 -6.44 3.77 0.64
C MET A 199 -7.46 4.90 0.69
N ARG A 200 -8.18 5.06 1.81
CA ARG A 200 -9.04 6.24 2.04
C ARG A 200 -8.25 7.55 2.07
N LYS A 201 -7.01 7.54 2.56
CA LYS A 201 -6.15 8.73 2.58
C LYS A 201 -5.48 8.97 1.24
N VAL A 202 -5.00 7.91 0.57
CA VAL A 202 -4.43 7.93 -0.78
C VAL A 202 -5.46 8.50 -1.76
N SER A 203 -6.65 7.90 -1.82
CA SER A 203 -7.70 8.26 -2.79
C SER A 203 -8.34 9.65 -2.56
N ARG A 204 -7.90 10.42 -1.57
CA ARG A 204 -8.33 11.82 -1.37
C ARG A 204 -7.30 12.81 -1.90
N ARG A 205 -6.15 12.30 -2.34
CA ARG A 205 -4.95 13.08 -2.62
C ARG A 205 -4.35 12.76 -3.98
N ILE A 206 -4.71 11.63 -4.59
CA ILE A 206 -4.26 11.27 -5.94
C ILE A 206 -5.18 11.91 -7.00
N PRO A 207 -4.64 12.32 -8.14
CA PRO A 207 -5.38 12.97 -9.22
C PRO A 207 -6.25 11.99 -10.02
N TYR A 208 -6.16 10.68 -9.77
CA TYR A 208 -6.98 9.64 -10.41
C TYR A 208 -8.39 9.51 -9.83
N THR A 209 -8.70 10.27 -8.78
CA THR A 209 -9.98 10.24 -8.07
C THR A 209 -10.56 11.64 -7.91
N LYS A 210 -11.89 11.77 -7.99
CA LYS A 210 -12.63 13.03 -7.82
C LYS A 210 -12.64 13.54 -6.38
#